data_AF-A0A3D2IPZ1-F1
#
_entry.id   AF-A0A3D2IPZ1-F1
#
_cell.length_a   1.000
_cell.length_b   1.000
_cell.length_c   1.000
_cell.angle_alpha   90.00
_cell.angle_beta   90.00
_cell.angle_gamma   90.00
#
_symmetry.space_group_name_H-M   'P 1'
#
loop_
_entity.id
_entity.type
_entity.pdbx_description
1 polymer ?
#
loop_
_entity_poly.entity_id
_entity_poly.type
_entity_poly.pdbx_seq_one_letter_code
_entity_poly.pdbx_strand_id
1 'polypeptide(L)' 'MNLQEKERQPMPQLSVIVPLYKAGQYIAPCVRALKRQGLEDMEILLVDDCSPDDTYACALALSEDDPMVRVV' A
#
# COMPACT_ATOMS: atom_id res chain seq x y z
N MET A 1 31.86 8.54 -19.60
CA MET A 1 31.64 8.01 -18.25
C MET A 1 30.17 7.64 -18.19
N ASN A 2 29.85 6.36 -18.43
CA ASN A 2 28.47 5.89 -18.62
C ASN A 2 27.78 5.81 -17.26
N LEU A 3 26.85 6.73 -17.01
CA LEU A 3 25.79 6.53 -16.03
C LEU A 3 24.80 5.60 -16.71
N GLN A 4 24.80 4.32 -16.35
CA GLN A 4 23.69 3.45 -16.67
C GLN A 4 22.45 4.09 -16.06
N GLU A 5 21.56 4.64 -16.89
CA GLU A 5 20.22 5.03 -16.48
C GLU A 5 19.54 3.77 -15.96
N LYS A 6 19.59 3.59 -14.65
CA LYS A 6 18.85 2.53 -13.97
C LYS A 6 17.40 2.78 -14.33
N GLU A 7 16.78 1.88 -15.11
CA GLU A 7 15.37 2.00 -15.51
C GLU A 7 14.55 2.36 -14.27
N ARG A 8 13.99 3.58 -14.26
CA ARG A 8 13.11 3.99 -13.18
C ARG A 8 11.89 3.10 -13.27
N GLN A 9 11.55 2.44 -12.17
CA GLN A 9 10.22 1.85 -12.03
C GLN A 9 9.19 2.93 -12.39
N PRO A 10 8.21 2.62 -13.26
CA PRO A 10 7.20 3.60 -13.63
C PRO A 10 6.56 4.14 -12.36
N MET A 11 6.55 5.48 -12.22
CA MET A 11 5.94 6.11 -11.06
C MET A 11 4.43 5.97 -11.19
N PRO A 12 3.72 5.55 -10.13
CA PRO A 12 2.27 5.47 -10.18
C PRO A 12 1.67 6.86 -10.43
N GLN A 13 0.58 6.93 -11.18
CA GLN A 13 -0.13 8.19 -11.39
C GLN A 13 -0.80 8.72 -10.12
N LEU A 14 -1.10 7.82 -9.16
CA LEU A 14 -1.67 8.18 -7.86
C LEU A 14 -1.06 7.31 -6.76
N SER A 15 -0.58 7.94 -5.68
CA SER A 15 -0.21 7.26 -4.44
C SER A 15 -1.21 7.63 -3.35
N VAL A 16 -1.86 6.62 -2.76
CA VAL A 16 -2.77 6.80 -1.62
C VAL A 16 -2.06 6.35 -0.35
N ILE A 17 -1.82 7.29 0.57
CA ILE A 17 -1.20 6.99 1.87
C ILE A 17 -2.30 6.81 2.91
N VAL A 18 -2.29 5.67 3.59
CA VAL A 18 -3.25 5.31 4.63
C VAL A 18 -2.49 5.06 5.93
N PRO A 19 -2.44 6.03 6.87
CA PRO A 19 -1.87 5.81 8.19
C PRO A 19 -2.75 4.86 9.00
N LEU A 20 -2.12 3.91 9.68
CA LEU A 20 -2.78 2.88 10.47
C LEU A 20 -2.34 2.96 11.92
N TYR A 21 -3.32 2.97 12.82
CA TYR A 21 -3.11 2.74 14.24
C TYR A 21 -4.35 2.04 14.81
N LYS A 22 -4.20 0.82 15.32
CA LYS A 22 -5.31 0.00 15.83
C LYS A 22 -6.47 -0.18 14.84
N ALA A 23 -6.12 -0.51 13.61
CA ALA A 23 -7.01 -0.49 12.45
C ALA A 23 -7.29 -1.87 11.82
N GLY A 24 -6.76 -2.99 12.35
CA GLY A 24 -6.78 -4.32 11.72
C GLY A 24 -8.08 -4.69 10.99
N GLN A 25 -9.23 -4.58 11.65
CA GLN A 25 -10.54 -4.92 11.06
C GLN A 25 -11.00 -3.99 9.90
N TYR A 26 -10.44 -2.80 9.78
CA TYR A 26 -10.86 -1.77 8.82
C TYR A 26 -9.98 -1.73 7.55
N ILE A 27 -8.79 -2.32 7.58
CA ILE A 27 -7.81 -2.23 6.48
C ILE A 27 -8.38 -2.86 5.20
N ALA A 28 -8.88 -4.10 5.28
CA ALA A 28 -9.40 -4.80 4.10
C ALA A 28 -10.63 -4.10 3.47
N PRO A 29 -11.66 -3.66 4.23
CA PRO A 29 -12.71 -2.81 3.68
C PRO A 29 -12.20 -1.52 3.04
N CYS A 30 -11.21 -0.87 3.65
CA CYS A 30 -10.59 0.36 3.13
C CYS A 30 -9.91 0.13 1.78
N VAL A 31 -9.00 -0.87 1.69
CA VAL A 31 -8.32 -1.24 0.44
C VAL A 31 -9.32 -1.59 -0.65
N ARG A 32 -10.37 -2.38 -0.33
CA ARG A 32 -11.44 -2.68 -1.29
C ARG A 32 -12.17 -1.41 -1.76
N ALA A 33 -12.34 -0.41 -0.92
CA ALA A 33 -13.00 0.85 -1.30
C ALA A 33 -12.13 1.70 -2.23
N LEU A 34 -10.82 1.75 -1.98
CA LEU A 34 -9.86 2.42 -2.86
C LEU A 34 -9.79 1.73 -4.23
N LYS A 35 -9.72 0.40 -4.27
CA LYS A 35 -9.69 -0.35 -5.54
C LYS A 35 -10.94 -0.20 -6.40
N ARG A 36 -12.10 0.06 -5.80
CA ARG A 36 -13.35 0.29 -6.56
C ARG A 36 -13.34 1.56 -7.41
N GLN A 37 -12.35 2.44 -7.25
CA GLN A 37 -12.20 3.60 -8.14
C GLN A 37 -11.80 3.20 -9.58
N GLY A 38 -11.28 1.99 -9.79
CA GLY A 38 -10.96 1.47 -11.12
C GLY A 38 -9.70 2.06 -11.76
N LEU A 39 -8.87 2.78 -10.99
CA LEU A 39 -7.58 3.27 -11.45
C LEU A 39 -6.54 2.16 -11.29
N GLU A 40 -6.03 1.62 -12.39
CA GLU A 40 -5.03 0.54 -12.38
C GLU A 40 -3.62 1.04 -12.06
N ASP A 41 -3.32 2.29 -12.42
CA ASP A 41 -2.03 2.94 -12.22
C ASP A 41 -1.99 3.73 -10.90
N MET A 42 -2.18 3.01 -9.79
CA MET A 42 -2.08 3.55 -8.44
C MET A 42 -1.30 2.63 -7.50
N GLU A 43 -0.76 3.19 -6.42
CA GLU A 43 -0.24 2.44 -5.28
C GLU A 43 -0.99 2.81 -3.99
N ILE A 44 -1.18 1.84 -3.10
CA ILE A 44 -1.74 2.05 -1.76
C ILE A 44 -0.64 1.77 -0.74
N LEU A 45 -0.27 2.80 0.01
CA LEU A 45 0.76 2.74 1.05
C LEU A 45 0.09 2.69 2.42
N LEU A 46 0.10 1.50 3.01
CA LEU A 46 -0.35 1.26 4.38
C LEU A 46 0.81 1.55 5.32
N VAL A 47 0.72 2.63 6.10
CA VAL A 47 1.79 3.07 7.00
C VAL A 47 1.39 2.74 8.43
N ASP A 48 2.02 1.72 9.05
CA ASP A 48 1.70 1.36 10.43
C ASP A 48 2.46 2.22 11.44
N ASP A 49 1.73 2.94 12.29
CA ASP A 49 2.29 3.78 13.35
C ASP A 49 2.51 2.99 14.64
N CYS A 50 3.26 1.87 14.53
CA CYS A 50 3.57 0.96 15.64
C CYS A 50 2.32 0.50 16.40
N SER A 51 1.33 -0.04 15.67
CA SER A 51 0.10 -0.53 16.29
C SER A 51 0.40 -1.65 17.30
N PRO A 52 -0.24 -1.64 18.49
CA PRO A 52 -0.02 -2.67 19.50
C PRO A 52 -0.88 -3.93 19.29
N ASP A 53 -1.73 -3.94 18.27
CA ASP A 53 -2.63 -5.05 17.91
C ASP A 53 -2.22 -5.71 16.59
N ASP A 54 -3.11 -6.46 15.96
CA ASP A 54 -2.84 -7.22 14.74
C ASP A 54 -2.85 -6.36 13.45
N THR A 55 -2.95 -5.04 13.57
CA THR A 55 -3.02 -4.10 12.43
C THR A 55 -1.89 -4.32 11.42
N TYR A 56 -0.63 -4.40 11.86
CA TYR A 56 0.51 -4.62 10.96
C TYR A 56 0.41 -5.98 10.26
N ALA A 57 0.05 -7.05 10.98
CA ALA A 57 -0.09 -8.38 10.40
C ALA A 57 -1.21 -8.43 9.35
N CYS A 58 -2.34 -7.76 9.60
CA CYS A 58 -3.42 -7.63 8.63
C CYS A 58 -2.98 -6.82 7.39
N ALA A 59 -2.20 -5.75 7.57
CA ALA A 59 -1.66 -4.97 6.46
C ALA A 59 -0.69 -5.80 5.60
N LEU A 60 0.19 -6.57 6.25
CA LEU A 60 1.19 -7.40 5.58
C LEU A 60 0.53 -8.47 4.70
N ALA A 61 -0.46 -9.19 5.24
CA ALA A 61 -1.22 -10.19 4.49
C ALA A 61 -1.85 -9.60 3.21
N LEU A 62 -2.40 -8.38 3.29
CA LEU A 62 -2.95 -7.70 2.10
C LEU A 62 -1.89 -7.35 1.07
N SER A 63 -0.67 -6.97 1.49
CA SER A 63 0.43 -6.68 0.57
C SER A 63 1.04 -7.91 -0.10
N GLU A 64 0.97 -9.08 0.55
CA GLU A 64 1.40 -10.35 -0.04
C GLU A 64 0.42 -10.82 -1.14
N ASP A 65 -0.87 -10.54 -0.96
CA ASP A 65 -1.93 -10.90 -1.90
C ASP A 65 -2.08 -9.93 -3.07
N ASP A 66 -1.59 -8.68 -2.95
CA ASP A 66 -1.89 -7.62 -3.90
C ASP A 66 -0.68 -6.69 -4.18
N PRO A 67 -0.11 -6.71 -5.41
CA PRO A 67 1.05 -5.89 -5.76
C PRO A 67 0.76 -4.38 -5.75
N MET A 68 -0.51 -3.98 -5.76
CA MET A 68 -0.92 -2.57 -5.64
C MET A 68 -0.78 -2.05 -4.20
N VAL A 69 -0.67 -2.94 -3.22
CA VAL A 69 -0.62 -2.62 -1.79
C VAL A 69 0.80 -2.84 -1.27
N ARG A 70 1.35 -1.83 -0.60
CA ARG A 70 2.64 -1.92 0.08
C ARG A 70 2.50 -1.45 1.52
N VAL A 71 3.15 -2.16 2.43
CA VAL A 71 3.25 -1.77 3.85
C VAL A 71 4.57 -1.03 4.08
N VAL A 72 4.49 0.03 4.88
CA VAL A 72 5.63 0.84 5.35
C VAL A 72 5.61 0.89 6.87
#